data_AF-A0A2A7AV57-F1
#
_entry.id   AF-A0A2A7AV57-F1
#
_cell.length_a   1.000
_cell.length_b   1.000
_cell.length_c   1.000
_cell.angle_alpha   90.00
_cell.angle_beta   90.00
_cell.angle_gamma   90.00
#
_symmetry.space_group_name_H-M   'P 1'
#
loop_
_entity.id
_entity.type
_entity.pdbx_description
1 polymer ?
#
loop_
_entity_poly.entity_id
_entity_poly.type
_entity_poly.pdbx_seq_one_letter_code
_entity_poly.pdbx_strand_id
1 'polypeptide(L)' 'MSGNDLEREVIRMGDVGVAIDMVDNNLAEGKLEQAERAVVILREIFAARNDGLRNCFYGGEWNA' A
#
# COMPACT_ATOMS: atom_id res chain seq x y z
N MET A 1 10.63 1.66 -20.18
CA MET A 1 10.26 0.89 -18.97
C MET A 1 10.50 -0.58 -19.23
N SER A 2 11.28 -1.25 -18.38
CA SER A 2 11.44 -2.70 -18.47
C SER A 2 10.31 -3.37 -17.68
N GLY A 3 9.80 -4.52 -18.12
CA GLY A 3 8.76 -5.25 -17.37
C GLY A 3 9.14 -5.55 -15.91
N ASN A 4 10.44 -5.55 -15.60
CA ASN A 4 10.99 -5.79 -14.27
C ASN A 4 10.65 -4.68 -13.25
N ASP A 5 10.46 -3.44 -13.69
CA ASP A 5 10.17 -2.32 -12.77
C ASP A 5 8.73 -2.40 -12.23
N LEU A 6 7.79 -2.77 -13.11
CA LEU A 6 6.39 -2.99 -12.76
C LEU A 6 6.22 -4.23 -11.89
N GLU A 7 6.86 -5.35 -12.26
CA GLU A 7 6.80 -6.60 -11.49
C GLU A 7 7.34 -6.39 -10.06
N ARG A 8 8.45 -5.66 -9.90
CA ARG A 8 8.98 -5.29 -8.59
C ARG A 8 8.02 -4.46 -7.77
N GLU A 9 7.32 -3.50 -8.38
CA GLU A 9 6.40 -2.64 -7.65
C GLU A 9 5.12 -3.39 -7.23
N VAL A 10 4.64 -4.30 -8.08
CA VAL A 10 3.53 -5.20 -7.74
C VAL A 10 3.94 -6.19 -6.62
N ILE A 11 5.16 -6.72 -6.63
CA ILE A 11 5.68 -7.54 -5.52
C ILE A 11 5.71 -6.72 -4.22
N ARG A 12 6.12 -5.45 -4.29
CA ARG A 12 6.15 -4.55 -3.12
C ARG A 12 4.76 -4.24 -2.58
N MET A 13 3.68 -4.34 -3.36
CA MET A 13 2.30 -4.23 -2.86
C MET A 13 1.88 -5.39 -1.93
N GLY A 14 2.71 -6.44 -1.78
CA GLY A 14 2.43 -7.52 -0.83
C GLY A 14 2.29 -7.06 0.63
N ASP A 15 2.96 -5.97 1.01
CA ASP A 15 2.85 -5.38 2.36
C ASP A 15 1.47 -4.72 2.61
N VAL A 16 0.83 -4.19 1.56
CA VAL A 16 -0.55 -3.69 1.60
C VAL A 16 -1.52 -4.82 1.96
N GLY A 17 -1.36 -6.00 1.34
CA GLY A 17 -2.19 -7.17 1.66
C GLY A 17 -2.09 -7.57 3.13
N VAL A 18 -0.87 -7.61 3.67
CA VAL A 18 -0.63 -7.90 5.10
C VAL A 18 -1.27 -6.84 6.01
N ALA A 19 -1.22 -5.57 5.62
CA ALA A 19 -1.85 -4.49 6.38
C ALA A 19 -3.39 -4.56 6.33
N ILE A 20 -3.99 -5.00 5.22
CA ILE A 20 -5.43 -5.27 5.12
C ILE A 20 -5.82 -6.40 6.08
N ASP A 21 -5.10 -7.52 6.05
CA ASP A 21 -5.35 -8.64 6.96
C ASP A 21 -5.26 -8.20 8.43
N MET A 22 -4.33 -7.30 8.75
CA MET A 22 -4.19 -6.74 10.10
C MET A 22 -5.40 -5.87 10.49
N VAL A 23 -5.95 -5.07 9.57
CA VAL A 23 -7.18 -4.29 9.82
C VAL A 23 -8.36 -5.23 10.04
N ASP A 24 -8.55 -6.20 9.14
CA ASP A 24 -9.68 -7.13 9.16
C ASP A 24 -9.69 -7.98 10.44
N ASN A 25 -8.52 -8.49 10.86
CA ASN A 25 -8.40 -9.26 12.09
C ASN A 25 -8.73 -8.41 13.33
N ASN A 26 -8.27 -7.15 13.39
CA ASN A 26 -8.59 -6.28 14.53
C ASN A 26 -10.08 -5.91 14.55
N LEU A 27 -10.71 -5.71 13.39
CA LEU A 27 -12.16 -5.47 13.30
C LEU A 27 -12.96 -6.70 13.72
N ALA A 28 -12.57 -7.90 13.25
CA ALA A 28 -13.22 -9.16 13.61
C ALA A 28 -13.14 -9.47 15.11
N GLU A 29 -12.04 -9.09 15.77
CA GLU A 29 -11.84 -9.24 17.21
C GLU A 29 -12.48 -8.11 18.06
N GLY A 30 -13.12 -7.12 17.42
CA GLY A 30 -13.73 -5.98 18.12
C GLY A 30 -12.72 -4.99 18.71
N LYS A 31 -11.46 -5.04 18.27
CA LYS A 31 -10.36 -4.19 18.73
C LYS A 31 -10.29 -2.89 17.93
N LEU A 32 -11.28 -2.01 18.14
CA LEU A 32 -11.48 -0.82 17.33
C LEU A 32 -10.29 0.15 17.33
N GLU A 33 -9.62 0.37 18.47
CA GLU A 33 -8.46 1.25 18.55
C GLU A 33 -7.25 0.70 17.77
N GLN A 34 -7.05 -0.62 17.81
CA GLN A 34 -6.01 -1.31 17.04
C GLN A 34 -6.36 -1.33 15.56
N ALA A 35 -7.64 -1.49 15.21
CA ALA A 35 -8.12 -1.40 13.84
C ALA A 35 -7.89 0.01 13.27
N GLU A 36 -8.22 1.08 14.02
CA GLU A 36 -7.95 2.46 13.61
C GLU A 36 -6.46 2.70 13.36
N ARG A 37 -5.59 2.23 14.27
CA ARG A 37 -4.13 2.30 14.08
C ARG A 37 -3.68 1.52 12.85
N ALA A 38 -4.21 0.31 12.64
CA ALA A 38 -3.90 -0.51 11.48
C ALA A 38 -4.37 0.16 10.17
N VAL A 39 -5.51 0.86 10.17
CA VAL A 39 -6.02 1.62 9.01
C VAL A 39 -5.09 2.79 8.66
N VAL A 40 -4.53 3.48 9.65
CA VAL A 40 -3.55 4.55 9.39
C VAL A 40 -2.29 3.98 8.73
N ILE A 41 -1.77 2.86 9.24
CA ILE A 41 -0.61 2.16 8.66
C ILE A 41 -0.91 1.70 7.24
N LEU A 42 -2.07 1.08 7.01
CA LEU A 42 -2.52 0.65 5.68
C LEU A 42 -2.56 1.82 4.70
N ARG A 43 -3.08 2.98 5.13
CA ARG A 43 -3.17 4.18 4.28
C ARG A 43 -1.79 4.68 3.87
N GLU A 44 -0.82 4.71 4.78
CA GLU A 44 0.53 5.17 4.51
C GLU A 44 1.29 4.23 3.55
N ILE A 45 1.21 2.92 3.79
CA ILE A 45 1.83 1.91 2.93
C ILE A 45 1.19 1.97 1.53
N PHE A 46 -0.14 2.00 1.47
CA PHE A 46 -0.85 2.08 0.19
C PHE A 46 -0.48 3.33 -0.61
N ALA A 47 -0.41 4.50 0.04
CA ALA A 47 -0.01 5.74 -0.62
C ALA A 47 1.40 5.63 -1.23
N ALA A 48 2.38 5.18 -0.45
CA ALA A 48 3.76 5.04 -0.91
C ALA A 48 3.90 4.07 -2.10
N ARG A 49 3.18 2.94 -2.07
CA ARG A 49 3.20 1.94 -3.16
C ARG A 49 2.44 2.42 -4.38
N ASN A 50 1.29 3.08 -4.19
CA ASN A 50 0.51 3.65 -5.27
C ASN A 50 1.25 4.77 -6.00
N ASP A 51 2.01 5.61 -5.28
CA ASP A 51 2.86 6.63 -5.90
C ASP A 51 3.97 6.00 -6.75
N GLY A 52 4.60 4.93 -6.24
CA GLY A 52 5.55 4.13 -7.01
C GLY A 52 4.95 3.54 -8.29
N LEU A 53 3.76 2.92 -8.18
CA LEU A 53 3.03 2.39 -9.33
C LEU A 53 2.64 3.48 -10.32
N ARG A 54 2.11 4.62 -9.84
CA ARG A 54 1.73 5.75 -10.70
C ARG A 54 2.94 6.31 -11.43
N ASN A 55 4.09 6.41 -10.77
CA ASN A 55 5.35 6.79 -11.42
C ASN A 55 5.78 5.78 -12.48
N CYS A 56 5.56 4.47 -12.23
CA CYS A 56 5.79 3.44 -13.24
C CYS A 56 4.85 3.58 -14.44
N PHE A 57 3.55 3.82 -14.25
CA PHE A 57 2.59 3.86 -15.35
C PHE A 57 2.57 5.17 -16.14
N TYR A 58 2.79 6.30 -15.46
CA TYR A 58 2.62 7.64 -16.05
C TYR A 58 3.92 8.41 -16.26
N GLY A 59 5.07 7.89 -15.79
CA GLY A 59 6.36 8.57 -15.86
C GLY A 59 6.45 9.67 -14.80
N GLY A 60 7.27 9.45 -13.77
CA GLY A 60 7.42 10.38 -12.66
C GLY A 60 8.30 11.59 -12.99
N GLU A 61 7.67 12.74 -13.24
CA GLU A 61 8.05 14.08 -12.75
C GLU A 61 6.82 14.99 -12.87
N TRP A 62 6.06 15.18 -11.79
CA TRP A 62 5.29 16.41 -11.62
C TRP A 62 6.23 17.43 -10.97
N ASN A 63 7.09 18.03 -11.78
CA ASN A 63 7.64 19.35 -11.46
C ASN A 63 6.54 20.37 -11.75
N ALA A 64 5.77 20.77 -10.74
CA ALA A 64 4.91 21.95 -10.77
C ALA A 64 4.85 22.59 -9.39
#